data_AF-A0A5E4M219-F1
#
_entry.id   AF-A0A5E4M219-F1
#
_cell.length_a   1.000
_cell.length_b   1.000
_cell.length_c   1.000
_cell.angle_alpha   90.00
_cell.angle_beta   90.00
_cell.angle_gamma   90.00
#
_symmetry.space_group_name_H-M   'P 1'
#
loop_
_entity.id
_entity.type
_entity.pdbx_description
1 polymer ?
#
loop_
_entity_poly.entity_id
_entity_poly.type
_entity_poly.pdbx_seq_one_letter_code
_entity_poly.pdbx_strand_id
1 'polypeptide(L)'
;MANGDISWRCTVIQCTLTIQTNSKISNLLTENENIFHGHNIVENRDIQRQIVRNNCKRKVNECISERLNTIFRHELMAVENTELLYGISSIRKSTYRQRQKIISAAPILINELVQQIKINSLTTHRNETFCHVDEELKIVIHTSKSNLEYLVNNSYTILGGGQAWYRQIEKLRLKIEYDKNESEISTWLKYFFGLSFLHSIDISDTFYELFSIASNNNKISAVFDCILANVIENDSIYPPHL
;
A
#
# COMPACT_ATOMS: atom_id res chain seq x y z
N MET A 1 -24.78 29.46 -28.65
CA MET A 1 -24.72 28.01 -28.91
C MET A 1 -23.48 27.79 -29.76
N ALA A 2 -22.30 27.76 -29.13
CA ALA A 2 -21.59 26.54 -28.72
C ALA A 2 -20.90 25.82 -29.91
N ASN A 3 -19.98 26.51 -30.61
CA ASN A 3 -19.10 25.89 -31.61
C ASN A 3 -18.11 24.86 -31.03
N GLY A 4 -18.16 24.58 -29.71
CA GLY A 4 -17.23 23.65 -29.05
C GLY A 4 -15.80 24.17 -28.97
N ASP A 5 -15.58 25.44 -29.29
CA ASP A 5 -14.26 26.07 -29.28
C ASP A 5 -13.68 26.15 -27.87
N ILE A 6 -12.37 25.90 -27.77
CA ILE A 6 -11.66 25.83 -26.48
C ILE A 6 -10.86 27.13 -26.32
N SER A 7 -11.09 27.82 -25.20
CA SER A 7 -10.35 29.03 -24.84
C SER A 7 -9.23 28.69 -23.85
N TRP A 8 -8.01 29.09 -24.20
CA TRP A 8 -6.82 28.93 -23.37
C TRP A 8 -6.40 30.29 -22.82
N ARG A 9 -5.90 30.33 -21.59
CA ARG A 9 -5.33 31.53 -20.96
C ARG A 9 -3.84 31.33 -20.73
N CYS A 10 -3.06 32.41 -20.83
CA CYS A 10 -1.67 32.40 -20.40
C CYS A 10 -1.51 31.90 -18.96
N THR A 11 -0.42 31.17 -18.69
CA THR A 11 -0.12 30.59 -17.37
C THR A 11 0.43 31.61 -16.37
N VAL A 12 0.92 32.76 -16.83
CA VAL A 12 1.40 33.85 -15.98
C VAL A 12 0.19 34.60 -15.40
N ILE A 13 0.07 34.63 -14.07
CA ILE A 13 -1.11 35.17 -13.36
C ILE A 13 -1.42 36.63 -13.74
N GLN A 14 -0.39 37.44 -13.98
CA GLN A 14 -0.52 38.85 -14.36
C GLN A 14 -0.85 39.04 -15.85
N CYS A 15 -0.85 37.97 -16.65
CA CYS A 15 -1.18 38.01 -18.07
C CYS A 15 -2.66 37.66 -18.27
N THR A 16 -3.40 38.56 -18.90
CA THR A 16 -4.82 38.38 -19.24
C THR A 16 -5.05 37.80 -20.62
N LEU A 17 -3.97 37.49 -21.36
CA LEU A 17 -4.06 37.06 -22.74
C LEU A 17 -4.70 35.67 -22.87
N THR A 18 -5.58 35.54 -23.85
CA THR A 18 -6.31 34.31 -24.17
C THR A 18 -6.26 34.00 -25.65
N ILE A 19 -6.14 32.73 -26.01
CA ILE A 19 -6.18 32.22 -27.39
C ILE A 19 -7.33 31.22 -27.52
N GLN A 20 -7.97 31.15 -28.68
CA GLN A 20 -9.03 30.19 -28.95
C GLN A 20 -8.59 29.20 -30.01
N THR A 21 -8.87 27.93 -29.79
CA THR A 21 -8.69 26.84 -30.77
C THR A 21 -10.03 26.23 -31.11
N ASN A 22 -10.10 25.57 -32.27
CA ASN A 22 -11.24 24.71 -32.59
C ASN A 22 -11.38 23.57 -31.56
N SER A 23 -12.54 22.92 -31.56
CA SER A 23 -12.86 21.80 -30.66
C SER A 23 -11.88 20.62 -30.75
N LYS A 24 -11.18 20.46 -31.88
CA LYS A 24 -10.17 19.40 -32.11
C LYS A 24 -8.74 19.81 -31.74
N ILE A 25 -8.51 21.06 -31.29
CA ILE A 25 -7.19 21.60 -30.92
C ILE A 25 -6.19 21.46 -32.09
N SER A 26 -6.65 21.56 -33.33
CA SER A 26 -5.80 21.48 -34.51
C SER A 26 -5.46 22.87 -35.06
N ASN A 27 -6.40 23.82 -34.95
CA ASN A 27 -6.30 25.13 -35.57
C ASN A 27 -6.57 26.23 -34.53
N LEU A 28 -5.75 27.28 -34.55
CA LEU A 28 -6.01 28.53 -33.83
C LEU A 28 -7.10 29.31 -34.56
N LEU A 29 -8.11 29.78 -33.82
CA LEU A 29 -9.25 30.53 -34.36
C LEU A 29 -9.07 32.04 -34.21
N THR A 30 -8.27 32.49 -33.23
CA THR A 30 -7.94 33.91 -33.05
C THR A 30 -6.63 34.24 -33.77
N GLU A 31 -6.74 34.69 -35.02
CA GLU A 31 -5.68 35.39 -35.75
C GLU A 31 -5.78 36.89 -35.43
N ASN A 32 -5.32 37.32 -34.25
CA ASN A 32 -5.13 38.75 -34.02
C ASN A 32 -3.64 39.02 -34.14
N GLU A 33 -3.28 39.87 -35.11
CA GLU A 33 -1.91 40.13 -35.57
C GLU A 33 -0.96 40.70 -34.49
N ASN A 34 -1.42 40.90 -33.25
CA ASN A 34 -0.62 41.43 -32.15
C ASN A 34 -0.96 40.75 -30.80
N ILE A 35 -0.68 39.45 -30.69
CA ILE A 35 -0.68 38.71 -29.41
C ILE A 35 0.58 39.09 -28.62
N PHE A 36 0.53 40.18 -27.86
CA PHE A 36 1.63 40.58 -26.98
C PHE A 36 1.40 40.12 -25.55
N HIS A 37 2.30 39.26 -25.09
CA HIS A 37 2.42 38.94 -23.68
C HIS A 37 3.13 40.09 -22.94
N GLY A 38 2.51 40.64 -21.89
CA GLY A 38 3.13 41.65 -21.01
C GLY A 38 4.18 41.08 -20.05
N HIS A 39 4.86 40.00 -20.44
CA HIS A 39 5.90 39.34 -19.65
C HIS A 39 6.94 38.68 -20.56
N ASN A 40 8.12 38.44 -20.01
CA ASN A 40 9.18 37.72 -20.72
C ASN A 40 8.79 36.26 -20.97
N ILE A 41 9.47 35.64 -21.93
CA ILE A 41 9.33 34.21 -22.24
C ILE A 41 9.55 33.40 -20.95
N VAL A 42 8.62 32.48 -20.68
CA VAL A 42 8.72 31.58 -19.53
C VAL A 42 9.92 30.66 -19.75
N GLU A 43 10.78 30.55 -18.74
CA GLU A 43 11.98 29.74 -18.84
C GLU A 43 11.64 28.25 -19.08
N ASN A 44 12.45 27.57 -19.88
CA ASN A 44 12.25 26.16 -20.24
C ASN A 44 12.08 25.28 -18.99
N ARG A 45 12.84 25.56 -17.91
CA ARG A 45 12.73 24.86 -16.63
C ARG A 45 11.32 24.88 -16.02
N ASP A 46 10.62 26.01 -16.13
CA ASP A 46 9.29 26.17 -15.55
C ASP A 46 8.24 25.42 -16.35
N ILE A 47 8.43 25.37 -17.67
CA ILE A 47 7.63 24.57 -18.61
C ILE A 47 7.81 23.08 -18.31
N GLN A 48 9.06 22.60 -18.19
CA GLN A 48 9.35 21.20 -17.84
C GLN A 48 8.72 20.80 -16.51
N ARG A 49 8.84 21.67 -15.50
CA ARG A 49 8.18 21.45 -14.20
C ARG A 49 6.65 21.34 -14.33
N GLN A 50 6.04 22.14 -15.19
CA GLN A 50 4.60 22.09 -15.44
C GLN A 50 4.19 20.79 -16.15
N ILE A 51 4.99 20.32 -17.11
CA ILE A 51 4.79 19.04 -17.81
C ILE A 51 4.80 17.89 -16.79
N VAL A 52 5.88 17.76 -16.00
CA VAL A 52 6.01 16.70 -14.97
C VAL A 52 4.84 16.74 -13.99
N ARG A 53 4.46 17.93 -13.52
CA ARG A 53 3.33 18.10 -12.60
C ARG A 53 2.01 17.60 -13.22
N ASN A 54 1.76 17.93 -14.48
CA ASN A 54 0.52 17.54 -15.15
C ASN A 54 0.49 16.03 -15.44
N ASN A 55 1.62 15.43 -15.84
CA ASN A 55 1.72 13.99 -16.03
C ASN A 55 1.48 13.23 -14.72
N CYS A 56 2.11 13.66 -13.62
CA CYS A 56 1.89 13.07 -12.30
C CYS A 56 0.40 13.14 -11.89
N LYS A 57 -0.27 14.27 -12.11
CA LYS A 57 -1.71 14.42 -11.82
C LYS A 57 -2.58 13.50 -12.67
N ARG A 58 -2.28 13.37 -13.96
CA ARG A 58 -3.01 12.48 -14.88
C ARG A 58 -2.88 11.02 -14.43
N LYS A 59 -1.65 10.57 -14.17
CA LYS A 59 -1.35 9.18 -13.78
C LYS A 59 -1.97 8.79 -12.44
N VAL A 60 -2.09 9.74 -11.52
CA VAL A 60 -2.83 9.54 -10.26
C VAL A 60 -4.32 9.31 -10.48
N ASN A 61 -4.93 9.92 -11.50
CA ASN A 61 -6.33 9.68 -11.82
C ASN A 61 -6.52 8.32 -12.50
N GLU A 62 -5.53 7.86 -13.27
CA GLU A 62 -5.57 6.58 -13.98
C GLU A 62 -5.26 5.38 -13.05
N CYS A 63 -4.30 5.54 -12.13
CA CYS A 63 -3.77 4.47 -11.30
C CYS A 63 -3.84 4.81 -9.79
N ILE A 64 -5.05 4.77 -9.21
CA ILE A 64 -5.28 5.11 -7.78
C ILE A 64 -4.56 4.15 -6.83
N SER A 65 -4.29 2.90 -7.24
CA SER A 65 -3.62 1.89 -6.41
C SER A 65 -2.10 2.05 -6.36
N GLU A 66 -1.49 2.72 -7.35
CA GLU A 66 -0.04 2.85 -7.44
C GLU A 66 0.50 3.78 -6.34
N ARG A 67 1.66 3.47 -5.76
CA ARG A 67 2.29 4.34 -4.76
C ARG A 67 2.73 5.66 -5.41
N LEU A 68 2.39 6.79 -4.80
CA LEU A 68 2.77 8.11 -5.33
C LEU A 68 4.27 8.25 -5.64
N ASN A 69 5.14 7.67 -4.79
CA ASN A 69 6.59 7.70 -5.02
C ASN A 69 7.00 6.98 -6.31
N THR A 70 6.32 5.92 -6.70
CA THR A 70 6.60 5.19 -7.95
C THR A 70 6.25 6.07 -9.15
N ILE A 71 5.06 6.67 -9.14
CA ILE A 71 4.63 7.65 -10.14
C ILE A 71 5.66 8.78 -10.25
N PHE A 72 6.05 9.40 -9.13
CA PHE A 72 7.03 10.49 -9.17
C PHE A 72 8.38 10.07 -9.73
N ARG A 73 8.91 8.92 -9.31
CA ARG A 73 10.20 8.43 -9.81
C ARG A 73 10.15 8.20 -11.30
N HIS A 74 9.10 7.55 -11.79
CA HIS A 74 8.94 7.27 -13.20
C HIS A 74 8.88 8.55 -14.04
N GLU A 75 8.07 9.53 -13.61
CA GLU A 75 7.97 10.81 -14.33
C GLU A 75 9.23 11.67 -14.24
N LEU A 76 10.00 11.58 -13.15
CA LEU A 76 11.28 12.29 -13.02
C LEU A 76 12.39 11.67 -13.87
N MET A 77 12.40 10.34 -14.01
CA MET A 77 13.36 9.63 -14.88
C MET A 77 13.13 9.93 -16.36
N ALA A 78 11.91 10.31 -16.75
CA ALA A 78 11.58 10.70 -18.12
C ALA A 78 12.05 12.12 -18.49
N VAL A 79 12.62 12.88 -17.55
CA VAL A 79 13.08 14.25 -17.78
C VAL A 79 14.57 14.24 -18.11
N GLU A 80 14.93 14.80 -19.26
CA GLU A 80 16.32 14.83 -19.75
C GLU A 80 17.28 15.57 -18.82
N ASN A 81 16.81 16.60 -18.10
CA ASN A 81 17.64 17.36 -17.16
C ASN A 81 16.91 17.61 -15.83
N THR A 82 17.19 16.73 -14.86
CA THR A 82 16.60 16.79 -13.51
C THR A 82 17.18 17.90 -12.63
N GLU A 83 18.36 18.43 -12.96
CA GLU A 83 19.01 19.52 -12.20
C GLU A 83 18.23 20.84 -12.30
N LEU A 84 17.41 21.00 -13.34
CA LEU A 84 16.54 22.16 -13.55
C LEU A 84 15.24 22.11 -12.73
N LEU A 85 14.90 20.96 -12.13
CA LEU A 85 13.64 20.75 -11.40
C LEU A 85 13.76 21.16 -9.93
N TYR A 86 13.76 22.46 -9.68
CA TYR A 86 13.56 22.99 -8.33
C TYR A 86 12.08 22.88 -7.89
N GLY A 87 11.85 22.78 -6.57
CA GLY A 87 10.50 22.83 -6.01
C GLY A 87 9.67 21.55 -6.22
N ILE A 88 10.31 20.37 -6.23
CA ILE A 88 9.66 19.04 -6.27
C ILE A 88 8.58 18.90 -5.19
N SER A 89 8.76 19.55 -4.03
CA SER A 89 7.77 19.60 -2.95
C SER A 89 6.42 20.15 -3.42
N SER A 90 6.40 21.12 -4.33
CA SER A 90 5.18 21.68 -4.91
C SER A 90 4.46 20.67 -5.82
N ILE A 91 5.22 19.90 -6.60
CA ILE A 91 4.70 18.83 -7.47
C ILE A 91 4.08 17.74 -6.60
N ARG A 92 4.78 17.31 -5.55
CA ARG A 92 4.28 16.31 -4.60
C ARG A 92 3.00 16.75 -3.93
N LYS A 93 2.95 17.97 -3.39
CA LYS A 93 1.74 18.55 -2.77
C LYS A 93 0.58 18.63 -3.75
N SER A 94 0.83 19.09 -4.98
CA SER A 94 -0.21 19.24 -6.00
C SER A 94 -0.79 17.88 -6.44
N THR A 95 0.06 16.89 -6.60
CA THR A 95 -0.30 15.53 -6.99
C THR A 95 -1.04 14.81 -5.85
N TYR A 96 -0.58 14.97 -4.61
CA TYR A 96 -1.29 14.46 -3.43
C TYR A 96 -2.70 15.05 -3.31
N ARG A 97 -2.83 16.38 -3.43
CA ARG A 97 -4.15 17.05 -3.44
C ARG A 97 -5.05 16.54 -4.56
N GLN A 98 -4.49 16.26 -5.74
CA GLN A 98 -5.25 15.71 -6.85
C GLN A 98 -5.77 14.29 -6.53
N ARG A 99 -4.94 13.44 -5.93
CA ARG A 99 -5.35 12.10 -5.47
C ARG A 99 -6.47 12.14 -4.43
N GLN A 100 -6.36 13.08 -3.48
CA GLN A 100 -7.36 13.29 -2.44
C GLN A 100 -8.72 13.76 -2.96
N LYS A 101 -8.81 14.31 -4.18
CA LYS A 101 -10.11 14.62 -4.80
C LYS A 101 -10.86 13.38 -5.28
N ILE A 102 -10.15 12.28 -5.52
CA ILE A 102 -10.71 11.02 -6.00
C ILE A 102 -11.06 10.11 -4.83
N ILE A 103 -10.20 10.09 -3.81
CA ILE A 103 -10.45 9.34 -2.59
C ILE A 103 -11.64 9.97 -1.87
N SER A 104 -12.65 9.17 -1.54
CA SER A 104 -13.80 9.63 -0.77
C SER A 104 -13.35 10.15 0.60
N ALA A 105 -14.02 11.19 1.09
CA ALA A 105 -13.77 11.69 2.43
C ALA A 105 -13.86 10.55 3.46
N ALA A 106 -12.93 10.54 4.42
CA ALA A 106 -12.97 9.59 5.51
C ALA A 106 -14.32 9.72 6.23
N PRO A 107 -15.02 8.60 6.50
CA PRO A 107 -16.31 8.63 7.16
C PRO A 107 -16.14 9.13 8.60
N ILE A 108 -17.00 10.04 9.02
CA ILE A 108 -16.97 10.60 10.39
C ILE A 108 -17.90 9.79 11.28
N LEU A 109 -19.03 9.35 10.73
CA LEU A 109 -20.02 8.55 11.45
C LEU A 109 -19.89 7.07 11.07
N ILE A 110 -20.16 6.20 12.04
CA ILE A 110 -20.08 4.75 11.81
C ILE A 110 -21.06 4.28 10.73
N ASN A 111 -22.23 4.92 10.61
CA ASN A 111 -23.19 4.61 9.56
C ASN A 111 -22.68 4.97 8.16
N GLU A 112 -21.94 6.07 8.03
CA GLU A 112 -21.28 6.44 6.77
C GLU A 112 -20.20 5.42 6.42
N LEU A 113 -19.43 4.96 7.41
CA LEU A 113 -18.43 3.90 7.22
C LEU A 113 -19.08 2.61 6.72
N VAL A 114 -20.16 2.16 7.36
CA VAL A 114 -20.90 0.95 6.92
C VAL A 114 -21.37 1.10 5.48
N GLN A 115 -21.95 2.25 5.12
CA GLN A 115 -22.40 2.51 3.74
C GLN A 115 -21.24 2.50 2.74
N GLN A 116 -20.13 3.15 3.06
CA GLN A 116 -18.93 3.16 2.22
C GLN A 116 -18.35 1.75 2.02
N ILE A 117 -18.32 0.92 3.07
CA ILE A 117 -17.85 -0.47 2.97
C ILE A 117 -18.78 -1.29 2.07
N LYS A 118 -20.10 -1.12 2.18
CA LYS A 118 -21.07 -1.80 1.33
C LYS A 118 -20.91 -1.43 -0.16
N ILE A 119 -20.69 -0.16 -0.46
CA ILE A 119 -20.49 0.33 -1.84
C ILE A 119 -19.17 -0.20 -2.43
N ASN A 120 -18.10 -0.18 -1.63
CA ASN A 120 -16.75 -0.53 -2.09
C ASN A 120 -16.42 -2.02 -1.88
N SER A 121 -17.43 -2.89 -1.83
CA SER A 121 -17.34 -4.32 -1.48
C SER A 121 -15.99 -4.95 -1.83
N LEU A 122 -15.19 -5.25 -0.82
CA LEU A 122 -13.83 -5.76 -1.00
C LEU A 122 -13.88 -7.27 -1.23
N THR A 123 -13.34 -7.71 -2.37
CA THR A 123 -13.21 -9.13 -2.71
C THR A 123 -11.74 -9.54 -2.81
N THR A 124 -11.45 -10.79 -2.47
CA THR A 124 -10.15 -11.41 -2.71
C THR A 124 -9.92 -11.68 -4.19
N HIS A 125 -8.70 -12.08 -4.57
CA HIS A 125 -8.38 -12.55 -5.92
C HIS A 125 -9.19 -13.81 -6.34
N ARG A 126 -9.80 -14.50 -5.38
CA ARG A 126 -10.68 -15.66 -5.60
C ARG A 126 -12.17 -15.28 -5.65
N ASN A 127 -12.47 -13.98 -5.72
CA ASN A 127 -13.82 -13.43 -5.67
C ASN A 127 -14.60 -13.75 -4.38
N GLU A 128 -13.89 -13.99 -3.26
CA GLU A 128 -14.53 -14.13 -1.95
C GLU A 128 -14.71 -12.75 -1.30
N THR A 129 -15.84 -12.50 -0.63
CA THR A 129 -15.99 -11.32 0.23
C THR A 129 -14.93 -11.33 1.32
N PHE A 130 -14.22 -10.20 1.48
CA PHE A 130 -13.12 -10.07 2.43
C PHE A 130 -13.42 -9.07 3.57
N CYS A 131 -14.40 -8.20 3.38
CA CYS A 131 -14.79 -7.20 4.37
C CYS A 131 -16.24 -7.40 4.75
N HIS A 132 -16.47 -7.67 6.02
CA HIS A 132 -17.78 -7.91 6.62
C HIS A 132 -18.07 -6.83 7.65
N VAL A 133 -19.33 -6.44 7.77
CA VAL A 133 -19.77 -5.46 8.76
C VAL A 133 -20.90 -6.06 9.57
N ASP A 134 -20.68 -6.15 10.88
CA ASP A 134 -21.74 -6.41 11.84
C ASP A 134 -22.41 -5.05 12.18
N GLU A 135 -23.65 -4.87 11.73
CA GLU A 135 -24.38 -3.62 11.92
C GLU A 135 -24.91 -3.45 13.35
N GLU A 136 -25.04 -4.52 14.12
CA GLU A 136 -25.55 -4.48 15.49
C GLU A 136 -24.40 -4.15 16.45
N LEU A 137 -23.32 -4.91 16.37
CA LEU A 137 -22.13 -4.75 17.19
C LEU A 137 -21.21 -3.63 16.69
N LYS A 138 -21.47 -3.11 15.48
CA LYS A 138 -20.65 -2.07 14.82
C LYS A 138 -19.20 -2.50 14.63
N ILE A 139 -18.98 -3.78 14.32
CA ILE A 139 -17.66 -4.36 14.11
C ILE A 139 -17.41 -4.52 12.61
N VAL A 140 -16.23 -4.09 12.16
CA VAL A 140 -15.73 -4.38 10.82
C VAL A 140 -14.75 -5.54 10.91
N ILE A 141 -15.00 -6.60 10.14
CA ILE A 141 -14.20 -7.82 10.14
C ILE A 141 -13.57 -7.99 8.77
N HIS A 142 -12.24 -8.09 8.75
CA HIS A 142 -11.46 -8.37 7.55
C HIS A 142 -11.05 -9.84 7.52
N THR A 143 -11.84 -10.66 6.84
CA THR A 143 -11.55 -12.10 6.66
C THR A 143 -12.35 -12.63 5.49
N SER A 144 -12.02 -13.82 5.00
CA SER A 144 -12.83 -14.55 4.03
C SER A 144 -13.30 -15.89 4.59
N LYS A 145 -14.23 -16.54 3.89
CA LYS A 145 -14.71 -17.88 4.25
C LYS A 145 -13.56 -18.87 4.37
N SER A 146 -12.65 -18.89 3.39
CA SER A 146 -11.49 -19.79 3.41
C SER A 146 -10.54 -19.50 4.56
N ASN A 147 -10.32 -18.23 4.93
CA ASN A 147 -9.53 -17.90 6.11
C ASN A 147 -10.17 -18.46 7.39
N LEU A 148 -11.50 -18.34 7.53
CA LEU A 148 -12.21 -18.89 8.69
C LEU A 148 -12.20 -20.41 8.70
N GLU A 149 -12.40 -21.08 7.57
CA GLU A 149 -12.29 -22.54 7.45
C GLU A 149 -10.90 -23.02 7.83
N TYR A 150 -9.85 -22.34 7.35
CA TYR A 150 -8.47 -22.64 7.72
C TYR A 150 -8.26 -22.48 9.23
N LEU A 151 -8.73 -21.38 9.81
CA LEU A 151 -8.64 -21.13 11.25
C LEU A 151 -9.36 -22.19 12.07
N VAL A 152 -10.54 -22.64 11.64
CA VAL A 152 -11.31 -23.68 12.33
C VAL A 152 -10.57 -25.02 12.27
N ASN A 153 -10.14 -25.43 11.07
CA ASN A 153 -9.49 -26.72 10.85
C ASN A 153 -8.12 -26.80 11.54
N ASN A 154 -7.41 -25.68 11.66
CA ASN A 154 -6.08 -25.61 12.26
C ASN A 154 -6.08 -24.91 13.64
N SER A 155 -7.25 -24.72 14.24
CA SER A 155 -7.42 -23.94 15.48
C SER A 155 -6.52 -24.44 16.61
N TYR A 156 -6.40 -25.76 16.74
CA TYR A 156 -5.59 -26.40 17.76
C TYR A 156 -4.09 -26.10 17.58
N THR A 157 -3.59 -26.17 16.34
CA THR A 157 -2.19 -25.89 16.01
C THR A 157 -1.87 -24.40 16.07
N ILE A 158 -2.79 -23.53 15.62
CA ILE A 158 -2.62 -22.08 15.64
C ILE A 158 -2.66 -21.53 17.07
N LEU A 159 -3.67 -21.91 17.86
CA LEU A 159 -3.87 -21.39 19.21
C LEU A 159 -2.97 -22.11 20.22
N GLY A 160 -2.92 -23.44 20.17
CA GLY A 160 -2.14 -24.27 21.08
C GLY A 160 -0.64 -24.12 20.86
N GLY A 161 -0.18 -24.25 19.61
CA GLY A 161 1.21 -24.01 19.22
C GLY A 161 1.63 -22.58 19.56
N GLY A 162 0.88 -21.58 19.08
CA GLY A 162 1.09 -20.15 19.36
C GLY A 162 1.27 -19.84 20.84
N GLN A 163 0.39 -20.37 21.69
CA GLN A 163 0.44 -20.17 23.13
C GLN A 163 1.62 -20.88 23.80
N ALA A 164 1.94 -22.12 23.39
CA ALA A 164 3.09 -22.85 23.90
C ALA A 164 4.40 -22.10 23.60
N TRP A 165 4.53 -21.55 22.39
CA TRP A 165 5.69 -20.77 21.97
C TRP A 165 5.83 -19.48 22.77
N TYR A 166 4.75 -18.73 22.94
CA TYR A 166 4.79 -17.48 23.71
C TYR A 166 5.20 -17.74 25.17
N ARG A 167 4.66 -18.81 25.78
CA ARG A 167 5.06 -19.24 27.14
C ARG A 167 6.55 -19.59 27.22
N GLN A 168 7.11 -20.21 26.18
CA GLN A 168 8.53 -20.53 26.13
C GLN A 168 9.40 -19.26 26.00
N ILE A 169 8.99 -18.29 25.20
CA ILE A 169 9.64 -16.96 25.09
C ILE A 169 9.67 -16.28 26.46
N GLU A 170 8.56 -16.30 27.20
CA GLU A 170 8.48 -15.73 28.54
C GLU A 170 9.38 -16.48 29.53
N LYS A 171 9.34 -17.81 29.53
CA LYS A 171 10.18 -18.68 30.39
C LYS A 171 11.67 -18.42 30.21
N LEU A 172 12.11 -18.19 28.96
CA LEU A 172 13.50 -17.91 28.61
C LEU A 172 13.90 -16.43 28.76
N ARG A 173 12.96 -15.58 29.18
CA ARG A 173 13.11 -14.13 29.33
C ARG A 173 13.49 -13.44 28.01
N LEU A 174 12.97 -13.94 26.89
CA LEU A 174 13.18 -13.40 25.55
C LEU A 174 12.14 -12.35 25.17
N LYS A 175 11.12 -12.10 26.00
CA LYS A 175 10.03 -11.13 25.74
C LYS A 175 10.53 -9.75 25.33
N ILE A 176 11.53 -9.21 26.05
CA ILE A 176 12.10 -7.89 25.75
C ILE A 176 12.76 -7.86 24.36
N GLU A 177 13.37 -8.98 23.93
CA GLU A 177 13.96 -9.08 22.58
C GLU A 177 12.87 -9.27 21.52
N TYR A 178 11.86 -10.09 21.80
CA TYR A 178 10.71 -10.30 20.92
C TYR A 178 10.02 -8.98 20.56
N ASP A 179 9.79 -8.11 21.56
CA ASP A 179 9.10 -6.83 21.38
C ASP A 179 9.94 -5.79 20.60
N LYS A 180 11.26 -5.97 20.48
CA LYS A 180 12.13 -5.07 19.70
C LYS A 180 12.05 -5.38 18.21
N ASN A 181 11.49 -4.49 17.39
CA ASN A 181 11.29 -4.75 15.96
C ASN A 181 12.56 -4.80 15.08
N GLU A 182 13.77 -4.72 15.64
CA GLU A 182 14.99 -4.48 14.85
C GLU A 182 16.10 -5.51 15.07
N SER A 183 15.96 -6.49 15.97
CA SER A 183 16.98 -7.53 16.14
C SER A 183 16.73 -8.75 15.26
N GLU A 184 17.81 -9.42 14.85
CA GLU A 184 17.74 -10.72 14.15
C GLU A 184 16.95 -11.74 14.97
N ILE A 185 17.16 -11.77 16.29
CA ILE A 185 16.44 -12.66 17.22
C ILE A 185 14.94 -12.34 17.23
N SER A 186 14.53 -11.07 17.28
CA SER A 186 13.11 -10.71 17.24
C SER A 186 12.46 -11.16 15.94
N THR A 187 13.15 -10.91 14.83
CA THR A 187 12.67 -11.25 13.50
C THR A 187 12.51 -12.77 13.37
N TRP A 188 13.52 -13.51 13.81
CA TRP A 188 13.51 -14.97 13.85
C TRP A 188 12.39 -15.53 14.73
N LEU A 189 12.20 -15.00 15.95
CA LEU A 189 11.11 -15.43 16.85
C LEU A 189 9.72 -15.20 16.23
N LYS A 190 9.56 -14.14 15.44
CA LYS A 190 8.29 -13.83 14.76
C LYS A 190 8.01 -14.77 13.59
N TYR A 191 9.04 -15.30 12.91
CA TYR A 191 8.84 -16.25 11.81
C TYR A 191 8.17 -17.55 12.25
N PHE A 192 8.39 -18.00 13.49
CA PHE A 192 7.73 -19.21 14.00
C PHE A 192 6.21 -19.09 14.09
N PHE A 193 5.67 -17.89 14.34
CA PHE A 193 4.23 -17.67 14.29
C PHE A 193 3.65 -17.90 12.89
N GLY A 194 4.47 -17.77 11.85
CA GLY A 194 4.11 -18.07 10.47
C GLY A 194 3.94 -19.57 10.19
N LEU A 195 4.60 -20.45 10.94
CA LEU A 195 4.57 -21.90 10.68
C LEU A 195 3.15 -22.47 10.77
N SER A 196 2.33 -22.03 11.73
CA SER A 196 0.93 -22.50 11.86
C SER A 196 0.04 -22.14 10.67
N PHE A 197 0.49 -21.24 9.78
CA PHE A 197 -0.23 -20.81 8.59
C PHE A 197 0.25 -21.49 7.30
N LEU A 198 1.27 -22.35 7.39
CA LEU A 198 1.77 -23.11 6.26
C LEU A 198 0.94 -24.38 6.06
N HIS A 199 0.96 -24.89 4.82
CA HIS A 199 0.39 -26.19 4.54
C HIS A 199 1.16 -27.25 5.33
N SER A 200 0.45 -28.26 5.84
CA SER A 200 1.00 -29.26 6.76
C SER A 200 2.27 -29.95 6.25
N ILE A 201 2.36 -30.13 4.93
CA ILE A 201 3.52 -30.74 4.23
C ILE A 201 4.76 -29.82 4.28
N ASP A 202 4.56 -28.50 4.26
CA ASP A 202 5.65 -27.53 4.17
C ASP A 202 6.22 -27.14 5.55
N ILE A 203 5.50 -27.48 6.64
CA ILE A 203 5.85 -27.07 8.01
C ILE A 203 7.19 -27.63 8.44
N SER A 204 7.46 -28.92 8.18
CA SER A 204 8.72 -29.57 8.56
C SER A 204 9.91 -28.97 7.81
N ASP A 205 9.81 -28.85 6.49
CA ASP A 205 10.89 -28.32 5.67
C ASP A 205 11.19 -26.86 6.02
N THR A 206 10.14 -26.03 6.18
CA THR A 206 10.30 -24.63 6.58
C THR A 206 10.89 -24.49 7.98
N PHE A 207 10.55 -25.40 8.91
CA PHE A 207 11.14 -25.42 10.25
C PHE A 207 12.66 -25.64 10.21
N TYR A 208 13.14 -26.55 9.36
CA TYR A 208 14.58 -26.76 9.19
C TYR A 208 15.28 -25.60 8.46
N GLU A 209 14.60 -24.93 7.53
CA GLU A 209 15.11 -23.69 6.94
C GLU A 209 15.26 -22.59 8.01
N LEU A 210 14.26 -22.41 8.88
CA LEU A 210 14.33 -21.47 10.00
C LEU A 210 15.43 -21.82 11.01
N PHE A 211 15.73 -23.10 11.20
CA PHE A 211 16.87 -23.54 12.01
C PHE A 211 18.20 -23.07 11.44
N SER A 212 18.36 -23.19 10.11
CA SER A 212 19.63 -22.89 9.44
C SER A 212 20.06 -21.42 9.57
N ILE A 213 19.10 -20.52 9.75
CA ILE A 213 19.30 -19.09 9.92
C ILE A 213 19.27 -18.64 11.39
N ALA A 214 19.13 -19.57 12.33
CA ALA A 214 19.07 -19.26 13.75
C ALA A 214 20.43 -18.75 14.25
N SER A 215 20.42 -17.72 15.10
CA SER A 215 21.65 -17.27 15.74
C SER A 215 22.09 -18.24 16.83
N ASN A 216 23.41 -18.40 16.98
CA ASN A 216 23.99 -19.40 17.86
C ASN A 216 23.86 -18.97 19.34
N ASN A 217 22.75 -19.34 19.98
CA ASN A 217 22.37 -18.94 21.33
C ASN A 217 21.59 -20.06 22.02
N ASN A 218 22.03 -20.45 23.22
CA ASN A 218 21.41 -21.53 23.99
C ASN A 218 19.91 -21.32 24.25
N LYS A 219 19.45 -20.07 24.37
CA LYS A 219 18.02 -19.77 24.52
C LYS A 219 17.24 -20.05 23.23
N ILE A 220 17.84 -19.78 22.08
CA ILE A 220 17.24 -20.02 20.76
C ILE A 220 17.13 -21.52 20.50
N SER A 221 18.17 -22.29 20.85
CA SER A 221 18.10 -23.76 20.82
C SER A 221 16.96 -24.29 21.69
N ALA A 222 16.79 -23.75 22.91
CA ALA A 222 15.69 -24.15 23.79
C ALA A 222 14.29 -23.73 23.28
N VAL A 223 14.18 -22.69 22.46
CA VAL A 223 12.93 -22.36 21.74
C VAL A 223 12.70 -23.39 20.63
N PHE A 224 13.73 -23.73 19.89
CA PHE A 224 13.68 -24.69 18.80
C PHE A 224 13.25 -26.08 19.28
N ASP A 225 13.86 -26.59 20.35
CA ASP A 225 13.50 -27.89 20.96
C ASP A 225 12.04 -27.92 21.40
N CYS A 226 11.55 -26.79 21.92
CA CYS A 226 10.15 -26.65 22.30
C CYS A 226 9.23 -26.76 21.09
N ILE A 227 9.58 -26.16 19.95
CA ILE A 227 8.76 -26.23 18.74
C ILE A 227 8.83 -27.63 18.11
N LEU A 228 10.02 -28.23 18.08
CA LEU A 228 10.21 -29.60 17.58
C LEU A 228 9.25 -30.56 18.31
N ALA A 229 9.27 -30.55 19.64
CA ALA A 229 8.43 -31.41 20.46
C ALA A 229 6.92 -31.08 20.43
N ASN A 230 6.57 -29.81 20.22
CA ASN A 230 5.17 -29.39 20.26
C ASN A 230 4.47 -29.43 18.89
N VAL A 231 5.20 -29.38 17.77
CA VAL A 231 4.59 -29.21 16.44
C VAL A 231 5.20 -30.09 15.35
N ILE A 232 6.47 -30.49 15.43
CA ILE A 232 7.14 -31.16 14.30
C ILE A 232 7.22 -32.67 14.49
N GLU A 233 7.47 -33.14 15.70
CA GLU A 233 7.59 -34.57 16.01
C GLU A 233 6.26 -35.31 15.75
N ASN A 234 6.36 -36.60 15.40
CA ASN A 234 5.19 -37.42 15.07
C ASN A 234 4.23 -37.59 16.25
N ASP A 235 4.74 -37.51 17.47
CA ASP A 235 4.02 -37.53 18.75
C ASP A 235 3.84 -36.13 19.36
N SER A 236 3.96 -35.10 18.53
CA SER A 236 3.82 -33.72 18.96
C SER A 236 2.45 -33.40 19.54
N ILE A 237 2.43 -32.46 20.49
CA ILE A 237 1.20 -32.05 21.17
C ILE A 237 0.23 -31.37 20.20
N TYR A 238 0.73 -30.66 19.19
CA TYR A 238 -0.04 -29.90 18.21
C TYR A 238 0.42 -30.24 16.78
N PRO A 239 0.13 -31.47 16.30
CA PRO A 239 0.64 -31.92 15.02
C PRO A 239 0.03 -31.11 13.86
N PRO A 240 0.75 -30.99 12.73
CA PRO A 240 0.31 -30.20 11.59
C PRO A 240 -0.72 -30.94 10.72
N HIS A 241 -0.92 -32.24 10.95
CA HIS A 241 -1.81 -33.12 10.21
C HIS A 241 -2.91 -33.69 11.13
N LEU A 242 -3.86 -32.85 11.55
CA LEU A 242 -5.12 -33.30 12.15
C LEU A 242 -6.30 -32.75 11.35
#